data_AF-A0A927FQJ7-F1
#
_entry.id   AF-A0A927FQJ7-F1
#
_cell.length_a   1.000
_cell.length_b   1.000
_cell.length_c   1.000
_cell.angle_alpha   90.00
_cell.angle_beta   90.00
_cell.angle_gamma   90.00
#
_symmetry.space_group_name_H-M   'P 1'
#
loop_
_entity.id
_entity.type
_entity.pdbx_description
1 polymer ?
#
loop_
_entity_poly.entity_id
_entity_poly.type
_entity_poly.pdbx_seq_one_letter_code
_entity_poly.pdbx_strand_id
1 'polypeptide(L)'
;MPTPTLATTTGTAGLRSLPVDPADGFPQSFLLALGETTYRFDLYVDVPEHLLDRDADPRTPLDVVGSAAQQAQGMLVGVVVRQSADGTPVQLLRRRLLPGLLYAAGEVLLVVDDVRIALGNLNAAGSFGSVLTARVGLR
;
A
#
# COMPACT_ATOMS: atom_id res chain seq x y z
N MET A 1 30.17 -4.98 30.83
CA MET A 1 29.89 -4.35 29.54
C MET A 1 28.98 -5.30 28.75
N PRO A 2 27.67 -5.05 28.64
CA PRO A 2 26.82 -5.89 27.80
C PRO A 2 27.14 -5.62 26.32
N THR A 3 27.40 -6.70 25.59
CA THR A 3 27.59 -6.74 24.15
C THR A 3 26.32 -6.24 23.44
N PRO A 4 26.40 -5.32 22.47
CA PRO A 4 25.23 -4.96 21.68
C PRO A 4 24.80 -6.16 20.85
N THR A 5 23.62 -6.69 21.15
CA THR A 5 22.90 -7.63 20.28
C THR A 5 22.66 -6.94 18.94
N LEU A 6 23.30 -7.45 17.88
CA LEU A 6 23.10 -6.96 16.52
C LEU A 6 21.63 -7.12 16.15
N ALA A 7 21.00 -6.01 15.74
CA ALA A 7 19.65 -5.99 15.19
C ALA A 7 19.59 -6.94 13.98
N THR A 8 18.65 -7.89 14.01
CA THR A 8 18.37 -8.76 12.88
C THR A 8 17.99 -7.88 11.70
N THR A 9 18.81 -7.85 10.65
CA THR A 9 18.48 -7.24 9.37
C THR A 9 17.31 -8.04 8.80
N THR A 10 16.08 -7.61 9.01
CA THR A 10 14.92 -8.14 8.30
C THR A 10 15.06 -7.72 6.84
N GLY A 11 15.84 -8.49 6.08
CA GLY A 11 16.18 -8.18 4.71
C GLY A 11 14.93 -8.23 3.83
N THR A 12 14.85 -7.35 2.84
CA THR A 12 13.83 -7.40 1.77
C THR A 12 14.12 -8.52 0.76
N ALA A 13 15.09 -9.40 1.05
CA ALA A 13 15.42 -10.56 0.24
C ALA A 13 14.24 -11.55 0.24
N GLY A 14 13.69 -11.83 -0.95
CA GLY A 14 12.54 -12.72 -1.12
C GLY A 14 11.18 -12.00 -1.26
N LEU A 15 11.14 -10.66 -1.14
CA LEU A 15 9.93 -9.92 -1.48
C LEU A 15 9.75 -9.85 -3.00
N ARG A 16 8.53 -10.10 -3.48
CA ARG A 16 8.13 -9.98 -4.89
C ARG A 16 7.18 -8.81 -5.09
N SER A 17 7.13 -8.25 -6.29
CA SER A 17 6.22 -7.15 -6.62
C SER A 17 4.76 -7.55 -6.42
N LEU A 18 3.97 -6.65 -5.85
CA LEU A 18 2.51 -6.74 -5.86
C LEU A 18 1.98 -6.46 -7.27
N PRO A 19 0.89 -7.12 -7.69
CA PRO A 19 0.27 -6.93 -9.00
C PRO A 19 -0.63 -5.67 -9.01
N VAL A 20 -0.05 -4.51 -8.75
CA VAL A 20 -0.76 -3.23 -8.81
C VAL A 20 -0.61 -2.65 -10.22
N ASP A 21 -1.74 -2.34 -10.87
CA ASP A 21 -1.76 -1.59 -12.13
C ASP A 21 -2.31 -0.17 -11.87
N PRO A 22 -1.49 0.88 -11.93
CA PRO A 22 -1.98 2.24 -11.73
C PRO A 22 -3.06 2.68 -12.74
N ALA A 23 -3.17 2.01 -13.89
CA ALA A 23 -4.21 2.29 -14.87
C ALA A 23 -5.61 1.83 -14.42
N ASP A 24 -5.71 0.87 -13.49
CA ASP A 24 -7.01 0.42 -12.95
C ASP A 24 -7.64 1.43 -11.98
N GLY A 25 -6.89 2.45 -11.57
CA GLY A 25 -7.33 3.44 -10.58
C GLY A 25 -7.31 2.90 -9.15
N PHE A 26 -7.85 3.66 -8.20
CA PHE A 26 -8.00 3.26 -6.81
C PHE A 26 -9.45 3.41 -6.38
N PRO A 27 -10.04 2.45 -5.64
CA PRO A 27 -9.40 1.33 -4.95
C PRO A 27 -9.02 0.14 -5.86
N GLN A 28 -8.04 -0.66 -5.42
CA GLN A 28 -7.67 -1.95 -6.03
C GLN A 28 -7.75 -3.07 -5.00
N SER A 29 -8.22 -4.24 -5.43
CA SER A 29 -8.28 -5.44 -4.59
C SER A 29 -7.83 -6.66 -5.39
N PHE A 30 -6.98 -7.49 -4.79
CA PHE A 30 -6.53 -8.72 -5.42
C PHE A 30 -6.20 -9.81 -4.39
N LEU A 31 -6.25 -11.05 -4.86
CA LEU A 31 -5.86 -12.22 -4.08
C LEU A 31 -4.45 -12.65 -4.44
N LEU A 32 -3.68 -13.04 -3.42
CA LEU A 32 -2.33 -13.51 -3.59
C LEU A 32 -2.06 -14.70 -2.66
N ALA A 33 -1.69 -15.83 -3.24
CA ALA A 33 -1.19 -16.99 -2.50
C ALA A 33 0.27 -16.76 -2.10
N LEU A 34 0.55 -16.83 -0.80
CA LEU A 34 1.89 -16.76 -0.21
C LEU A 34 2.09 -18.03 0.63
N GLY A 35 2.92 -18.94 0.15
CA GLY A 35 2.98 -20.31 0.69
C GLY A 35 1.65 -21.03 0.48
N GLU A 36 1.13 -21.66 1.52
CA GLU A 36 -0.16 -22.38 1.50
C GLU A 36 -1.36 -21.48 1.84
N THR A 37 -1.13 -20.19 2.10
CA THR A 37 -2.17 -19.26 2.55
C THR A 37 -2.50 -18.24 1.47
N THR A 38 -3.80 -18.04 1.22
CA THR A 38 -4.29 -16.97 0.35
C THR A 38 -4.61 -15.72 1.17
N TYR A 39 -4.11 -14.58 0.70
CA TYR A 39 -4.36 -13.27 1.29
C TYR A 39 -5.11 -12.40 0.29
N ARG A 40 -6.05 -11.58 0.77
CA ARG A 40 -6.61 -10.45 0.02
C ARG A 40 -5.88 -9.19 0.44
N PHE A 41 -5.47 -8.42 -0.55
CA PHE A 41 -4.91 -7.09 -0.38
C PHE A 41 -5.91 -6.10 -0.93
N ASP A 42 -6.27 -5.10 -0.13
CA ASP A 42 -7.07 -3.96 -0.57
C ASP A 42 -6.23 -2.69 -0.44
N LEU A 43 -6.10 -1.93 -1.53
CA LEU A 43 -5.35 -0.68 -1.61
C LEU A 43 -6.30 0.44 -2.01
N TYR A 44 -6.39 1.48 -1.20
CA TYR A 44 -7.24 2.63 -1.53
C TYR A 44 -6.62 3.93 -1.06
N VAL A 45 -7.05 5.03 -1.68
CA VAL A 45 -6.59 6.38 -1.35
C VAL A 45 -7.74 7.10 -0.63
N ASP A 46 -7.48 7.53 0.59
CA ASP A 46 -8.41 8.29 1.41
C ASP A 46 -8.03 9.76 1.38
N VAL A 47 -8.87 10.59 0.77
CA VAL A 47 -8.67 12.04 0.62
C VAL A 47 -9.95 12.74 1.07
N PRO A 48 -9.88 13.71 2.00
CA PRO A 48 -11.03 14.54 2.35
C PRO A 48 -11.57 15.29 1.13
N GLU A 49 -12.89 15.22 0.89
CA GLU A 49 -13.51 15.82 -0.30
C GLU A 49 -13.22 17.32 -0.44
N HIS A 50 -13.15 18.07 0.66
CA HIS A 50 -12.87 19.51 0.64
C HIS A 50 -11.46 19.87 0.14
N LEU A 51 -10.55 18.90 0.03
CA LEU A 51 -9.23 19.08 -0.57
C LEU A 51 -9.19 18.72 -2.06
N LEU A 52 -10.30 18.21 -2.60
CA LEU A 52 -10.44 17.88 -4.03
C LEU A 52 -10.97 19.11 -4.77
N ASP A 53 -10.11 19.73 -5.57
CA ASP A 53 -10.53 20.72 -6.54
C ASP A 53 -11.14 20.01 -7.76
N ARG A 54 -12.42 20.26 -8.04
CA ARG A 54 -13.16 19.63 -9.14
C ARG A 54 -12.74 20.14 -10.51
N ASP A 55 -12.12 21.31 -10.57
CA ASP A 55 -11.66 21.94 -11.80
C ASP A 55 -10.16 21.68 -12.05
N ALA A 56 -9.48 21.00 -11.14
CA ALA A 56 -8.07 20.63 -11.29
C ALA A 56 -7.86 19.65 -12.45
N ASP A 57 -6.68 19.73 -13.07
CA ASP A 57 -6.26 18.76 -14.09
C ASP A 57 -6.27 17.34 -13.48
N PRO A 58 -6.92 16.33 -14.10
CA PRO A 58 -6.90 14.94 -13.65
C PRO A 58 -5.49 14.35 -13.44
N ARG A 59 -4.47 14.91 -14.10
CA ARG A 59 -3.05 14.53 -13.92
C ARG A 59 -2.38 15.17 -12.72
N THR A 60 -3.09 16.05 -11.99
CA THR A 60 -2.58 16.70 -10.79
C THR A 60 -2.21 15.64 -9.76
N PRO A 61 -0.95 15.62 -9.28
CA PRO A 61 -0.54 14.66 -8.25
C PRO A 61 -1.17 15.03 -6.91
N LEU A 62 -1.67 14.03 -6.21
CA LEU A 62 -2.12 14.08 -4.82
C LEU A 62 -0.97 13.66 -3.91
N ASP A 63 -0.63 14.51 -2.96
CA ASP A 63 0.32 14.15 -1.92
C ASP A 63 -0.32 13.21 -0.89
N VAL A 64 0.01 11.91 -0.97
CA VAL A 64 -0.43 10.88 -0.02
C VAL A 64 0.62 10.51 1.04
N VAL A 65 1.83 11.08 0.92
CA VAL A 65 2.98 10.80 1.79
C VAL A 65 3.15 11.90 2.84
N GLY A 66 2.93 13.15 2.46
CA GLY A 66 3.24 14.31 3.28
C GLY A 66 4.74 14.53 3.42
N SER A 67 5.12 15.64 4.05
CA SER A 67 6.49 15.95 4.41
C SER A 67 6.56 16.52 5.83
N ALA A 68 7.78 16.77 6.33
CA ALA A 68 7.95 17.45 7.62
C ALA A 68 7.36 18.88 7.63
N ALA A 69 7.24 19.51 6.45
CA ALA A 69 6.79 20.90 6.31
C ALA A 69 5.31 21.02 5.87
N GLN A 70 4.73 19.96 5.31
CA GLN A 70 3.40 19.99 4.73
C GLN A 70 2.63 18.71 5.05
N GLN A 71 1.39 18.86 5.52
CA GLN A 71 0.49 17.74 5.74
C GLN A 71 0.10 17.13 4.41
N ALA A 72 0.02 15.80 4.38
CA ALA A 72 -0.48 15.06 3.21
C ALA A 72 -1.91 15.50 2.89
N GLN A 73 -2.23 15.57 1.60
CA GLN A 73 -3.59 15.81 1.11
C GLN A 73 -4.46 14.56 1.24
N GLY A 74 -3.85 13.38 1.29
CA GLY A 74 -4.54 12.11 1.52
C GLY A 74 -3.66 11.03 2.12
N MET A 75 -4.17 9.81 2.12
CA MET A 75 -3.47 8.64 2.65
C MET A 75 -3.63 7.46 1.71
N LEU A 76 -2.53 6.83 1.32
CA LEU A 76 -2.57 5.46 0.81
C LEU A 76 -2.82 4.52 1.99
N VAL A 77 -3.92 3.76 1.93
CA VAL A 77 -4.28 2.77 2.95
C VAL A 77 -4.17 1.38 2.35
N GLY A 78 -3.43 0.51 3.06
CA GLY A 78 -3.39 -0.91 2.78
C GLY A 78 -4.21 -1.69 3.80
N VAL A 79 -4.94 -2.68 3.32
CA VAL A 79 -5.61 -3.71 4.12
C VAL A 79 -5.09 -5.07 3.69
N VAL A 80 -4.76 -5.91 4.67
CA VAL A 80 -4.37 -7.31 4.44
C VAL A 80 -5.33 -8.21 5.20
N VAL A 81 -5.97 -9.11 4.48
CA VAL A 81 -6.91 -10.10 5.04
C VAL A 81 -6.42 -11.49 4.70
N ARG A 82 -6.26 -12.35 5.71
CA ARG A 82 -6.00 -13.78 5.51
C ARG A 82 -7.30 -14.52 5.27
N GLN A 83 -7.35 -15.35 4.23
CA GLN A 83 -8.41 -16.32 4.02
C GLN A 83 -8.10 -17.56 4.86
N SER A 84 -8.92 -17.83 5.88
CA SER A 84 -8.76 -19.02 6.72
C SER A 84 -9.35 -20.26 6.04
N ALA A 85 -8.92 -21.45 6.46
CA ALA A 85 -9.40 -22.72 5.89
C ALA A 85 -10.90 -22.97 6.09
N ASP A 86 -11.49 -22.37 7.13
CA ASP A 86 -12.93 -22.39 7.41
C ASP A 86 -13.72 -21.33 6.63
N GLY A 87 -13.04 -20.55 5.78
CA GLY A 87 -13.62 -19.46 5.01
C GLY A 87 -13.78 -18.15 5.78
N THR A 88 -13.40 -18.09 7.06
CA THR A 88 -13.52 -16.86 7.87
C THR A 88 -12.39 -15.88 7.53
N PRO A 89 -12.68 -14.68 7.00
CA PRO A 89 -11.65 -13.69 6.72
C PRO A 89 -11.11 -13.08 8.03
N VAL A 90 -9.78 -13.06 8.17
CA VAL A 90 -9.11 -12.45 9.34
C VAL A 90 -8.32 -11.24 8.87
N GLN A 91 -8.72 -10.04 9.28
CA GLN A 91 -7.99 -8.81 8.99
C GLN A 91 -6.69 -8.77 9.82
N LEU A 92 -5.55 -8.78 9.14
CA LEU A 92 -4.22 -8.75 9.75
C LEU A 92 -3.66 -7.33 9.84
N LEU A 93 -4.01 -6.47 8.88
CA LEU A 93 -3.52 -5.10 8.80
C LEU A 93 -4.59 -4.20 8.18
N ARG A 94 -4.73 -2.98 8.72
CA ARG A 94 -5.35 -1.83 8.08
C ARG A 94 -4.61 -0.58 8.54
N ARG A 95 -3.74 -0.04 7.70
CA ARG A 95 -2.86 1.10 8.06
C ARG A 95 -2.55 1.98 6.86
N ARG A 96 -2.21 3.23 7.17
CA ARG A 96 -1.54 4.11 6.22
C ARG A 96 -0.18 3.53 5.84
N LEU A 97 0.07 3.44 4.54
CA LEU A 97 1.33 2.98 3.97
C LEU A 97 2.17 4.19 3.54
N LEU A 98 3.45 4.16 3.90
CA LEU A 98 4.45 5.16 3.54
C LEU A 98 5.60 4.45 2.80
N PRO A 99 6.20 5.09 1.79
CA PRO A 99 7.37 4.55 1.12
C PRO A 99 8.53 4.25 2.08
N GLY A 100 9.25 3.17 1.80
CA GLY A 100 10.46 2.78 2.54
C GLY A 100 10.21 2.13 3.92
N LEU A 101 8.96 2.05 4.39
CA LEU A 101 8.62 1.36 5.63
C LEU A 101 8.21 -0.10 5.37
N LEU A 102 8.78 -1.01 6.18
CA LEU A 102 8.41 -2.42 6.17
C LEU A 102 7.28 -2.66 7.18
N TYR A 103 6.15 -3.14 6.70
CA TYR A 103 4.95 -3.45 7.46
C TYR A 103 4.82 -4.95 7.66
N ALA A 104 4.59 -5.37 8.91
CA ALA A 104 4.25 -6.75 9.23
C ALA A 104 2.73 -6.90 9.39
N ALA A 105 2.16 -7.92 8.75
CA ALA A 105 0.76 -8.31 8.81
C ALA A 105 0.66 -9.82 9.03
N GLY A 106 0.70 -10.26 10.29
CA GLY A 106 0.86 -11.68 10.61
C GLY A 106 2.19 -12.22 10.08
N GLU A 107 2.13 -13.19 9.17
CA GLU A 107 3.29 -13.79 8.51
C GLU A 107 3.76 -13.02 7.26
N VAL A 108 3.01 -12.02 6.83
CA VAL A 108 3.30 -11.24 5.62
C VAL A 108 4.14 -10.01 5.96
N LEU A 109 5.15 -9.76 5.13
CA LEU A 109 5.90 -8.52 5.05
C LEU A 109 5.46 -7.74 3.81
N LEU A 110 5.21 -6.45 3.96
CA LEU A 110 4.79 -5.52 2.91
C LEU A 110 5.67 -4.27 2.95
N VAL A 111 6.15 -3.81 1.79
CA VAL A 111 6.85 -2.53 1.64
C VAL A 111 6.29 -1.78 0.45
N VAL A 112 6.08 -0.48 0.59
CA VAL A 112 5.83 0.42 -0.54
C VAL A 112 7.17 1.03 -0.93
N ASP A 113 7.53 0.93 -2.20
CA ASP A 113 8.80 1.46 -2.72
C ASP A 113 8.60 2.87 -3.28
N ASP A 114 7.55 3.10 -4.06
CA ASP A 114 7.17 4.41 -4.61
C ASP A 114 5.65 4.56 -4.64
N VAL A 115 5.17 5.78 -4.41
CA VAL A 115 3.76 6.14 -4.52
C VAL A 115 3.60 7.57 -5.03
N ARG A 116 2.85 7.72 -6.11
CA ARG A 116 2.35 8.99 -6.65
C ARG A 116 0.95 8.73 -7.19
N ILE A 117 -0.05 9.45 -6.72
CA ILE A 117 -1.43 9.24 -7.14
C ILE A 117 -1.88 10.47 -7.91
N ALA A 118 -2.37 10.30 -9.13
CA ALA A 118 -3.03 11.36 -9.87
C ALA A 118 -4.49 11.48 -9.44
N LEU A 119 -5.01 12.71 -9.38
CA LEU A 119 -6.40 13.01 -9.00
C LEU A 119 -7.41 12.19 -9.81
N GLY A 120 -7.19 12.07 -11.13
CA GLY A 120 -8.03 11.31 -12.05
C GLY A 120 -8.05 9.81 -11.82
N ASN A 121 -7.14 9.26 -11.01
CA ASN A 121 -7.14 7.85 -10.62
C ASN A 121 -7.89 7.59 -9.31
N LEU A 122 -8.49 8.60 -8.69
CA LEU A 122 -9.43 8.38 -7.59
C LEU A 122 -10.77 7.89 -8.15
N ASN A 123 -11.15 6.67 -7.80
CA ASN A 123 -12.41 6.01 -8.20
C ASN A 123 -12.64 5.88 -9.71
N ALA A 124 -11.58 5.97 -10.53
CA ALA A 124 -11.66 5.85 -11.97
C ALA A 124 -10.41 5.20 -12.57
N ALA A 125 -10.62 4.37 -13.60
CA ALA A 125 -9.55 3.80 -14.41
C ALA A 125 -9.03 4.85 -15.42
N GLY A 126 -7.74 4.78 -15.72
CA GLY A 126 -7.06 5.61 -16.71
C GLY A 126 -5.59 5.83 -16.40
N SER A 127 -4.78 6.11 -17.42
CA SER A 127 -3.35 6.38 -17.25
C SER A 127 -3.09 7.87 -17.02
N PHE A 128 -3.47 8.39 -15.85
CA PHE A 128 -3.27 9.81 -15.50
C PHE A 128 -1.89 10.13 -14.91
N GLY A 129 -1.01 9.13 -14.82
CA GLY A 129 0.36 9.29 -14.32
C GLY A 129 0.56 8.80 -12.89
N SER A 130 -0.41 8.07 -12.32
CA SER A 130 -0.22 7.39 -11.04
C SER A 130 0.88 6.33 -11.12
N VAL A 131 1.59 6.14 -10.02
CA VAL A 131 2.59 5.09 -9.78
C VAL A 131 2.35 4.55 -8.38
N LEU A 132 2.28 3.23 -8.26
CA LEU A 132 2.39 2.55 -6.98
C LEU A 132 3.21 1.29 -7.19
N THR A 133 4.40 1.28 -6.59
CA THR A 133 5.24 0.08 -6.55
C THR A 133 5.34 -0.39 -5.13
N ALA A 134 5.05 -1.67 -4.93
CA ALA A 134 5.07 -2.29 -3.62
C ALA A 134 5.49 -3.75 -3.75
N ARG A 135 6.13 -4.27 -2.71
CA ARG A 135 6.60 -5.65 -2.65
C ARG A 135 6.08 -6.36 -1.42
N VAL A 136 5.91 -7.67 -1.54
CA VAL A 136 5.33 -8.52 -0.51
C VAL A 136 6.08 -9.85 -0.42
N GLY A 137 6.12 -10.44 0.77
CA GLY A 137 6.68 -11.78 0.99
C GLY A 137 6.29 -12.34 2.34
N LEU A 138 6.76 -13.55 2.63
CA LEU A 138 6.66 -14.15 3.95
C LEU A 138 7.87 -13.75 4.80
N ARG A 139 7.66 -13.60 6.11
CA ARG A 139 8.71 -13.38 7.09
C ARG A 139 9.56 -14.62 7.36
#